data_AF-A0A1F2T8P2-F1
#
_entry.id   AF-A0A1F2T8P2-F1
#
_cell.length_a   1.000
_cell.length_b   1.000
_cell.length_c   1.000
_cell.angle_alpha   90.00
_cell.angle_beta   90.00
_cell.angle_gamma   90.00
#
_symmetry.space_group_name_H-M   'P 1'
#
loop_
_entity.id
_entity.type
_entity.pdbx_description
1 polymer ?
#
loop_
_entity_poly.entity_id
_entity_poly.type
_entity_poly.pdbx_seq_one_letter_code
_entity_poly.pdbx_strand_id
1 'polypeptide(L)' 'MAFIDIASLSFDDRLRLLDELWESLSTKPEAVPLTNAQREELDRRLDDLDREGPVGIPWEEVLGRIRERNR' A
#
# COMPACT_ATOMS: atom_id res chain seq x y z
N MET A 1 -12.92 26.09 7.08
CA MET A 1 -12.20 24.80 6.96
C MET A 1 -11.09 24.80 7.99
N ALA A 2 -11.08 23.82 8.89
CA ALA A 2 -9.97 23.66 9.82
C ALA A 2 -8.79 23.04 9.06
N PHE A 3 -7.60 23.63 9.19
CA PHE A 3 -6.37 23.02 8.71
C PHE A 3 -5.84 22.10 9.81
N ILE A 4 -5.60 20.84 9.47
CA ILE A 4 -4.94 19.90 10.38
C ILE A 4 -3.44 20.10 10.23
N ASP A 5 -2.78 20.55 11.29
CA ASP A 5 -1.32 20.56 11.34
C ASP A 5 -0.82 19.17 11.70
N ILE A 6 -0.50 18.36 10.68
CA ILE A 6 -0.01 16.99 10.83
C ILE A 6 1.29 16.95 11.67
N ALA A 7 2.13 17.99 11.58
CA ALA A 7 3.39 18.01 12.33
C ALA A 7 3.17 18.17 13.84
N SER A 8 2.05 18.76 14.26
CA SER A 8 1.69 18.90 15.68
C SER A 8 1.12 17.62 16.30
N LEU A 9 0.68 16.66 15.49
CA LEU A 9 0.09 15.41 15.98
C LEU A 9 1.15 14.49 16.61
N SER A 10 0.74 13.78 17.66
CA SER A 10 1.53 12.66 18.20
C SER A 10 1.68 11.54 17.16
N PHE A 11 2.64 10.64 17.36
CA PHE A 11 2.84 9.52 16.44
C PHE A 11 1.58 8.64 16.31
N ASP A 12 0.93 8.33 17.43
CA ASP A 12 -0.30 7.52 17.45
C ASP A 12 -1.47 8.23 16.76
N ASP A 13 -1.59 9.55 16.93
CA ASP A 13 -2.63 10.32 16.25
C ASP A 13 -2.39 10.41 14.74
N ARG A 14 -1.13 10.47 14.30
CA ARG A 14 -0.80 10.39 12.87
C ARG A 14 -1.14 9.03 12.29
N LEU A 15 -0.87 7.94 13.01
CA LEU A 15 -1.25 6.60 12.56
C LEU A 15 -2.76 6.44 12.47
N ARG A 16 -3.51 6.94 13.46
CA ARG A 16 -4.98 6.92 13.42
C ARG A 16 -5.52 7.74 12.25
N LEU A 17 -5.01 8.95 12.06
CA LEU A 17 -5.39 9.79 10.93
C LEU A 17 -5.06 9.13 9.59
N LEU A 18 -3.91 8.47 9.48
CA LEU A 18 -3.53 7.72 8.28
C LEU A 18 -4.55 6.61 7.96
N ASP A 19 -4.96 5.85 8.98
CA ASP A 19 -5.93 4.77 8.85
C ASP A 19 -7.32 5.29 8.44
N GLU A 20 -7.81 6.35 9.10
CA GLU A 20 -9.09 6.99 8.76
C GLU A 20 -9.11 7.55 7.34
N LEU A 21 -8.01 8.19 6.92
CA LEU A 21 -7.85 8.68 5.55
C LEU A 21 -7.81 7.53 4.55
N TRP A 22 -7.11 6.44 4.89
CA TRP A 22 -7.00 5.27 4.03
C TRP A 22 -8.38 4.61 3.80
N GLU A 23 -9.15 4.41 4.86
CA GLU A 23 -10.53 3.92 4.78
C GLU A 23 -11.41 4.84 3.94
N SER A 24 -11.33 6.16 4.17
CA SER A 24 -12.09 7.13 3.39
C SER A 24 -11.75 7.09 1.91
N LEU A 25 -10.47 6.98 1.55
CA LEU A 25 -10.04 6.93 0.15
C LEU A 25 -10.45 5.61 -0.52
N SER A 26 -10.42 4.52 0.22
CA SER A 26 -10.79 3.18 -0.26
C SER A 26 -12.26 3.08 -0.70
N THR A 27 -13.13 3.99 -0.26
CA THR A 27 -14.54 4.04 -0.68
C THR A 27 -14.75 4.44 -2.15
N LYS A 28 -13.73 4.98 -2.83
CA LYS A 28 -13.80 5.45 -4.23
C LYS A 28 -12.66 4.88 -5.09
N PRO A 29 -12.64 3.56 -5.31
CA PRO A 29 -11.58 2.93 -6.10
C PRO A 29 -11.49 3.48 -7.53
N GLU A 30 -12.60 3.96 -8.10
CA GLU A 30 -12.67 4.57 -9.43
C GLU A 30 -11.90 5.90 -9.55
N ALA A 31 -11.57 6.55 -8.44
CA ALA A 31 -10.77 7.78 -8.43
C ALA A 31 -9.30 7.54 -8.88
N VAL A 32 -8.86 6.27 -8.88
CA VAL A 32 -7.58 5.85 -9.44
C VAL A 32 -7.84 5.04 -10.71
N PRO A 33 -7.96 5.70 -11.87
CA PRO A 33 -8.27 5.00 -13.11
C PRO A 33 -7.13 4.08 -13.50
N LEU A 34 -7.47 2.81 -13.72
CA LEU A 34 -6.55 1.79 -14.22
C LEU A 34 -6.80 1.56 -15.71
N THR A 35 -5.73 1.33 -16.47
CA THR A 35 -5.85 0.79 -17.83
C THR A 35 -6.35 -0.66 -17.76
N ASN A 36 -6.91 -1.17 -18.85
CA ASN A 36 -7.34 -2.57 -18.92
C ASN A 36 -6.17 -3.52 -18.62
N ALA A 37 -4.99 -3.25 -19.18
CA ALA A 37 -3.79 -4.05 -18.93
C ALA A 37 -3.38 -4.06 -17.46
N GLN A 38 -3.54 -2.94 -16.74
CA GLN A 38 -3.26 -2.89 -15.30
C GLN A 38 -4.28 -3.69 -14.49
N ARG A 39 -5.57 -3.65 -14.87
CA ARG A 39 -6.63 -4.41 -14.21
C ARG A 39 -6.41 -5.92 -14.39
N GLU A 40 -6.17 -6.35 -15.63
CA GLU A 40 -5.87 -7.75 -15.95
C GLU A 40 -4.65 -8.27 -15.19
N GLU A 41 -3.61 -7.45 -15.05
CA GLU A 41 -2.42 -7.79 -14.28
C GLU A 41 -2.70 -7.94 -12.79
N LEU A 42 -3.55 -7.08 -12.21
CA LEU A 42 -3.94 -7.19 -10.80
C LEU A 42 -4.80 -8.43 -10.56
N ASP A 43 -5.78 -8.69 -11.42
CA ASP A 43 -6.64 -9.88 -11.33
C ASP A 43 -5.80 -11.15 -11.38
N ARG A 44 -4.84 -11.24 -12.33
CA ARG A 44 -3.91 -12.37 -12.43
C ARG A 44 -3.08 -12.56 -11.15
N ARG A 45 -2.56 -11.49 -10.54
CA ARG A 45 -1.76 -11.57 -9.31
C ARG A 45 -2.59 -11.99 -8.10
N LEU A 46 -3.85 -11.57 -8.03
CA LEU A 46 -4.77 -12.01 -7.00
C LEU A 46 -5.08 -13.50 -7.13
N ASP A 47 -5.36 -13.98 -8.34
CA ASP A 47 -5.56 -15.41 -8.61
C ASP A 47 -4.33 -16.26 -8.24
N ASP A 48 -3.12 -15.77 -8.53
CA ASP A 48 -1.88 -16.44 -8.17
C ASP A 48 -1.70 -16.48 -6.64
N LEU A 49 -1.99 -15.38 -5.94
CA LEU A 49 -1.93 -15.30 -4.48
C LEU A 49 -2.94 -16.23 -3.80
N ASP A 50 -4.18 -16.30 -4.30
CA ASP A 50 -5.23 -17.17 -3.78
C ASP A 50 -4.87 -18.66 -3.95
N ARG A 51 -4.16 -18.99 -5.03
CA ARG A 51 -3.71 -20.36 -5.32
C ARG A 51 -2.50 -20.79 -4.51
N GLU A 52 -1.50 -19.92 -4.40
CA GLU A 52 -0.19 -20.24 -3.82
C GLU A 52 -0.11 -19.89 -2.32
N GLY A 53 -1.06 -19.10 -1.82
CA GLY A 53 -0.99 -18.48 -0.50
C GLY A 53 0.01 -17.32 -0.47
N PRO A 54 0.21 -16.66 0.67
CA PRO A 54 1.14 -15.55 0.79
C PRO A 54 2.60 -16.02 0.65
N VAL A 55 3.06 -16.16 -0.60
CA VAL A 55 4.46 -16.31 -0.99
C VAL A 55 5.15 -14.94 -0.96
N GLY A 56 5.23 -14.38 0.25
CA GLY A 56 6.00 -13.19 0.54
C GLY A 56 7.47 -13.51 0.77
N ILE A 57 8.34 -12.56 0.46
CA ILE A 57 9.74 -12.60 0.91
C ILE A 57 9.82 -11.80 2.22
N PRO A 58 10.46 -12.31 3.29
CA PRO A 58 10.68 -11.55 4.51
C PRO A 58 11.32 -10.19 4.23
N TRP A 59 10.88 -9.16 4.97
CA TRP A 59 11.32 -7.78 4.75
C TRP A 59 12.84 -7.63 4.83
N GLU A 60 13.46 -8.33 5.78
CA GLU A 60 14.90 -8.35 6.00
C GLU A 60 15.66 -8.83 4.76
N GLU A 61 15.12 -9.84 4.07
CA GLU A 61 15.72 -10.39 2.86
C GLU A 61 15.55 -9.44 1.66
N VAL A 62 14.38 -8.81 1.51
CA VAL A 62 14.15 -7.78 0.48
C VAL A 62 15.14 -6.62 0.68
N LEU A 63 15.28 -6.14 1.92
CA LEU A 63 16.19 -5.06 2.27
C LEU A 63 17.66 -5.43 2.03
N GLY A 64 18.03 -6.68 2.30
CA GLY A 64 19.35 -7.23 1.97
C GLY A 64 19.65 -7.12 0.47
N ARG A 65 18.77 -7.65 -0.38
CA ARG A 65 18.91 -7.64 -1.85
C ARG A 65 19.03 -6.21 -2.41
N ILE A 66 18.24 -5.26 -1.91
CA ILE A 66 18.29 -3.85 -2.35
C ILE A 66 19.66 -3.22 -2.03
N ARG A 67 20.19 -3.48 -0.83
CA ARG A 67 21.49 -2.93 -0.40
C ARG A 67 22.66 -3.52 -1.17
N GLU A 68 22.60 -4.80 -1.52
CA GLU A 68 23.62 -5.46 -2.35
C GLU A 68 23.66 -4.90 -3.76
N ARG A 69 22.49 -4.62 -4.35
CA ARG A 69 22.37 -4.06 -5.71
C ARG A 69 22.87 -2.61 -5.85
N ASN A 70 22.96 -1.89 -4.73
CA ASN A 70 23.46 -0.51 -4.68
C ASN A 70 24.96 -0.43 -4.28
N ARG A 71 25.66 -1.56 -4.21
CA ARG A 71 27.08 -1.63 -3.85
C ARG A 71 27.95 -1.85 -5.08
#